data_AF-A0A3D4D8H7-F1
#
_entry.id   AF-A0A3D4D8H7-F1
#
_cell.length_a   1.000
_cell.length_b   1.000
_cell.length_c   1.000
_cell.angle_alpha   90.00
_cell.angle_beta   90.00
_cell.angle_gamma   90.00
#
_symmetry.space_group_name_H-M   'P 1'
#
loop_
_entity.id
_entity.type
_entity.pdbx_description
1 polymer ?
#
loop_
_entity_poly.entity_id
_entity_poly.type
_entity_poly.pdbx_seq_one_letter_code
_entity_poly.pdbx_strand_id
1 'polypeptide(L)'
;MIIQAELKCKQTGCEADPCAVDKVIELPSPRFRQFSRTLLADYDFIAENKNAIRRDDDARHCLLILDAEGTDGFLIDPQGHNYARYSAFVPNARSLLTPDMAIDRSYLSPAEPWRNENRDEMLRMTLRVNGKPDYTLVLPADEEYLDAVKAYLDIDVFADAMLCDIRFKVPYIGELICDTDCPAVEDYNDFAEALEGIWQKDGMLLTYAAVLDAEKPETLHRACELLRNLDNYQRITEGAYGYGQQRLQETLGLDDEAIYELEGYMDFEKYGQDCMENDCVTKTEFGLLRRLEPPFPEQRQGHQMFR
;
A
#
# COMPACT_ATOMS: atom_id res chain seq x y z
N MET A 1 -10.00 8.15 -40.35
CA MET A 1 -9.24 7.04 -39.73
C MET A 1 -8.16 7.66 -38.89
N ILE A 2 -8.17 7.41 -37.58
CA ILE A 2 -7.15 7.91 -36.65
C ILE A 2 -6.41 6.67 -36.15
N ILE A 3 -5.09 6.64 -36.31
CA ILE A 3 -4.22 5.55 -35.83
C ILE A 3 -3.19 6.13 -34.88
N GLN A 4 -2.89 5.41 -33.81
CA GLN A 4 -1.81 5.76 -32.88
C GLN A 4 -0.49 5.22 -33.42
N ALA A 5 0.51 6.09 -33.60
CA ALA A 5 1.84 5.72 -34.09
C ALA A 5 2.90 6.62 -33.46
N GLU A 6 4.06 6.05 -33.12
CA GLU A 6 5.23 6.78 -32.63
C GLU A 6 6.12 7.16 -33.81
N LEU A 7 6.20 8.46 -34.16
CA LEU A 7 7.02 8.96 -35.25
C LEU A 7 8.37 9.45 -34.72
N LYS A 8 9.45 8.69 -34.98
CA LYS A 8 10.82 9.08 -34.62
C LYS A 8 11.51 9.81 -35.78
N CYS A 9 12.36 10.79 -35.46
CA CYS A 9 13.12 11.55 -36.45
C CYS A 9 14.09 10.64 -37.23
N LYS A 10 14.30 10.95 -38.52
CA LYS A 10 15.02 10.13 -39.51
C LYS A 10 16.39 9.67 -38.98
N GLN A 11 16.54 8.38 -38.65
CA GLN A 11 17.85 7.76 -38.44
C GLN A 11 18.59 7.69 -39.77
N THR A 12 19.91 7.91 -39.74
CA THR A 12 20.78 7.93 -40.93
C THR A 12 20.99 6.54 -41.56
N GLY A 13 20.51 5.47 -40.93
CA GLY A 13 20.46 4.10 -41.43
C GLY A 13 19.65 3.22 -40.48
N CYS A 14 19.03 2.16 -41.00
CA CYS A 14 18.29 1.16 -40.21
C CYS A 14 19.25 0.00 -39.89
N GLU A 15 20.35 0.29 -39.21
CA GLU A 15 21.25 -0.76 -38.71
C GLU A 15 20.71 -1.19 -37.35
N ALA A 16 19.85 -2.21 -37.36
CA ALA A 16 19.43 -2.89 -36.14
C ALA A 16 20.50 -3.93 -35.77
N ASP A 17 21.00 -3.86 -34.54
CA ASP A 17 21.90 -4.89 -34.03
C ASP A 17 21.19 -6.25 -34.06
N PRO A 18 21.87 -7.34 -34.46
CA PRO A 18 21.28 -8.66 -34.45
C PRO A 18 20.86 -9.01 -33.01
N CYS A 19 19.59 -9.34 -32.83
CA CYS A 19 19.06 -9.81 -31.55
C CYS A 19 18.97 -11.34 -31.57
N ALA A 20 19.69 -12.00 -30.66
CA ALA A 20 19.60 -13.44 -30.45
C ALA A 20 18.55 -13.73 -29.36
N VAL A 21 17.62 -14.65 -29.63
CA VAL A 21 16.62 -15.07 -28.64
C VAL A 21 17.15 -16.28 -27.88
N ASP A 22 17.50 -16.07 -26.62
CA ASP A 22 18.06 -17.14 -25.79
C ASP A 22 17.00 -18.03 -25.16
N LYS A 23 15.85 -17.44 -24.84
CA LYS A 23 14.73 -18.16 -24.24
C LYS A 23 13.42 -17.54 -24.67
N VAL A 24 12.44 -18.41 -24.92
CA VAL A 24 11.07 -18.03 -25.24
C VAL A 24 10.18 -18.38 -24.05
N ILE A 25 9.40 -17.42 -23.57
CA ILE A 25 8.48 -17.58 -22.45
C ILE A 25 7.07 -17.26 -22.95
N GLU A 26 6.12 -18.14 -22.66
CA GLU A 26 4.72 -17.96 -23.03
C GLU A 26 3.90 -17.59 -21.78
N LEU A 27 3.21 -16.45 -21.84
CA LEU A 27 2.39 -15.94 -20.74
C LEU A 27 0.89 -16.01 -21.12
N PRO A 28 0.00 -16.24 -20.14
CA PRO A 28 -1.44 -16.05 -20.35
C PRO A 28 -1.75 -14.62 -20.82
N SER A 29 -2.74 -14.46 -21.71
CA SER A 29 -3.08 -13.18 -22.32
C SER A 29 -3.39 -12.03 -21.35
N PRO A 30 -4.01 -12.24 -20.17
CA PRO A 30 -4.15 -11.18 -19.17
C PRO A 30 -2.79 -10.68 -18.67
N ARG A 31 -1.88 -11.60 -18.33
CA ARG A 31 -0.54 -11.30 -17.82
C ARG A 31 0.35 -10.67 -18.89
N PHE A 32 0.25 -11.13 -20.13
CA PHE A 32 0.92 -10.50 -21.27
C PHE A 32 0.45 -9.06 -21.49
N ARG A 33 -0.87 -8.80 -21.40
CA ARG A 33 -1.42 -7.44 -21.50
C ARG A 33 -0.95 -6.53 -20.36
N GLN A 34 -0.92 -7.02 -19.13
CA GLN A 34 -0.37 -6.28 -17.99
C GLN A 34 1.10 -5.92 -18.23
N PHE A 35 1.91 -6.91 -18.61
CA PHE A 35 3.31 -6.72 -18.98
C PHE A 35 3.49 -5.64 -20.07
N SER A 36 2.65 -5.67 -21.12
CA SER A 36 2.71 -4.70 -22.23
C SER A 36 2.45 -3.25 -21.82
N ARG A 37 1.73 -3.03 -20.71
CA ARG A 37 1.39 -1.69 -20.20
C ARG A 37 2.46 -1.13 -19.25
N THR A 38 3.17 -2.00 -18.54
CA THR A 38 4.05 -1.61 -17.43
C THR A 38 5.43 -2.27 -17.52
N LEU A 39 6.12 -2.09 -18.65
CA LEU A 39 7.42 -2.75 -18.94
C LEU A 39 8.55 -2.48 -17.91
N LEU A 40 8.46 -1.38 -17.16
CA LEU A 40 9.44 -1.00 -16.12
C LEU A 40 9.15 -1.59 -14.75
N ALA A 41 8.04 -2.30 -14.56
CA ALA A 41 7.76 -3.05 -13.34
C ALA A 41 8.66 -4.28 -13.24
N ASP A 42 8.93 -4.70 -12.01
CA ASP A 42 9.62 -5.96 -11.74
C ASP A 42 8.69 -7.14 -12.08
N TYR A 43 9.23 -8.21 -12.65
CA TYR A 43 8.48 -9.42 -12.95
C TYR A 43 9.29 -10.65 -12.54
N ASP A 44 8.64 -11.58 -11.87
CA ASP A 44 9.17 -12.89 -11.48
C ASP A 44 9.77 -13.67 -12.67
N PHE A 45 9.06 -13.77 -13.79
CA PHE A 45 9.55 -14.48 -14.98
C PHE A 45 10.77 -13.79 -15.60
N ILE A 46 11.00 -12.50 -15.35
CA ILE A 46 12.25 -11.81 -15.70
C ILE A 46 13.31 -12.08 -14.64
N ALA A 47 12.97 -11.95 -13.36
CA ALA A 47 13.88 -12.17 -12.23
C ALA A 47 14.51 -13.58 -12.23
N GLU A 48 13.73 -14.59 -12.57
CA GLU A 48 14.15 -15.99 -12.66
C GLU A 48 15.03 -16.25 -13.90
N ASN A 49 14.84 -15.50 -14.98
CA ASN A 49 15.48 -15.76 -16.28
C ASN A 49 16.56 -14.75 -16.68
N LYS A 50 16.72 -13.63 -15.96
CA LYS A 50 17.70 -12.57 -16.27
C LYS A 50 19.15 -13.06 -16.29
N ASN A 51 19.45 -14.14 -15.56
CA ASN A 51 20.78 -14.74 -15.49
C ASN A 51 20.97 -15.85 -16.53
N ALA A 52 19.90 -16.30 -17.21
CA ALA A 52 19.96 -17.30 -18.27
C ALA A 52 20.38 -16.71 -19.62
N ILE A 53 20.42 -15.38 -19.73
CA ILE A 53 20.79 -14.64 -20.94
C ILE A 53 22.31 -14.65 -21.08
N ARG A 54 22.78 -15.09 -22.24
CA ARG A 54 24.19 -15.09 -22.61
C ARG A 54 24.70 -13.66 -22.76
N ARG A 55 25.99 -13.50 -22.56
CA ARG A 55 26.69 -12.24 -22.78
C ARG A 55 27.87 -12.54 -23.69
N ASP A 56 27.66 -12.45 -24.98
CA ASP A 56 28.73 -12.37 -25.97
C ASP A 56 28.66 -11.04 -26.72
N ASP A 57 29.73 -10.71 -27.43
CA ASP A 57 29.88 -9.43 -28.15
C ASP A 57 29.29 -9.50 -29.58
N ASP A 58 28.76 -10.65 -30.01
CA ASP A 58 28.36 -10.90 -31.40
C ASP A 58 26.89 -10.52 -31.66
N ALA A 59 26.02 -10.62 -30.64
CA ALA A 59 24.61 -10.27 -30.74
C ALA A 59 24.04 -9.78 -29.40
N ARG A 60 22.94 -9.03 -29.48
CA ARG A 60 22.18 -8.66 -28.29
C ARG A 60 21.27 -9.81 -27.88
N HIS A 61 21.56 -10.43 -26.76
CA HIS A 61 20.77 -11.55 -26.26
C HIS A 61 19.51 -11.07 -25.53
N CYS A 62 18.37 -11.64 -25.91
CA CYS A 62 17.05 -11.23 -25.46
C CYS A 62 16.21 -12.44 -25.00
N LEU A 63 15.26 -12.18 -24.12
CA LEU A 63 14.12 -13.08 -23.89
C LEU A 63 12.99 -12.68 -24.83
N LEU A 64 12.31 -13.66 -25.42
CA LEU A 64 11.09 -13.43 -26.18
C LEU A 64 9.88 -13.81 -25.33
N ILE A 65 9.06 -12.82 -25.01
CA ILE A 65 7.81 -13.00 -24.28
C ILE A 65 6.66 -13.07 -25.28
N LEU A 66 5.86 -14.13 -25.24
CA LEU A 66 4.74 -14.38 -26.13
C LEU A 66 3.41 -14.37 -25.39
N ASP A 67 2.37 -13.90 -26.06
CA ASP A 67 0.98 -14.08 -25.63
C ASP A 67 0.49 -15.49 -26.00
N ALA A 68 -0.02 -16.26 -25.03
CA ALA A 68 -0.58 -17.60 -25.23
C ALA A 68 -1.70 -17.66 -26.27
N GLU A 69 -2.56 -16.65 -26.36
CA GLU A 69 -3.69 -16.62 -27.31
C GLU A 69 -3.43 -15.69 -28.52
N GLY A 70 -2.42 -14.83 -28.44
CA GLY A 70 -2.03 -13.87 -29.48
C GLY A 70 -0.88 -14.33 -30.38
N THR A 71 -0.62 -13.58 -31.45
CA THR A 71 0.53 -13.81 -32.34
C THR A 71 1.74 -12.94 -32.03
N ASP A 72 1.53 -11.88 -31.25
CA ASP A 72 2.51 -10.84 -30.98
C ASP A 72 3.41 -11.20 -29.79
N GLY A 73 4.53 -10.49 -29.67
CA GLY A 73 5.48 -10.70 -28.59
C GLY A 73 6.33 -9.47 -28.29
N PHE A 74 7.09 -9.56 -27.20
CA PHE A 74 8.09 -8.57 -26.83
C PHE A 74 9.46 -9.23 -26.75
N LEU A 75 10.45 -8.63 -27.41
CA LEU A 75 11.85 -8.89 -27.10
C LEU A 75 12.26 -8.04 -25.92
N ILE A 76 12.88 -8.63 -24.91
CA ILE A 76 13.36 -7.92 -23.74
C ILE A 76 14.82 -8.24 -23.45
N ASP A 77 15.58 -7.21 -23.09
CA ASP A 77 16.92 -7.33 -22.54
C ASP A 77 16.94 -6.68 -21.14
N PRO A 78 16.87 -7.49 -20.05
CA PRO A 78 16.83 -7.00 -18.69
C PRO A 78 18.19 -6.53 -18.15
N GLN A 79 19.32 -6.93 -18.73
CA GLN A 79 20.67 -6.61 -18.24
C GLN A 79 20.89 -6.81 -16.73
N GLY A 80 20.32 -7.87 -16.15
CA GLY A 80 20.45 -8.21 -14.72
C GLY A 80 19.41 -7.55 -13.80
N HIS A 81 18.51 -6.74 -14.35
CA HIS A 81 17.34 -6.22 -13.63
C HIS A 81 16.17 -7.20 -13.66
N ASN A 82 15.16 -6.96 -12.82
CA ASN A 82 13.94 -7.76 -12.78
C ASN A 82 12.84 -7.21 -13.71
N TYR A 83 13.11 -6.14 -14.45
CA TYR A 83 12.18 -5.49 -15.36
C TYR A 83 12.72 -5.47 -16.80
N ALA A 84 11.88 -5.13 -17.77
CA ALA A 84 12.28 -5.06 -19.18
C ALA A 84 13.04 -3.76 -19.48
N ARG A 85 14.31 -3.68 -19.04
CA ARG A 85 15.16 -2.48 -19.20
C ARG A 85 15.26 -1.99 -20.65
N TYR A 86 15.36 -2.92 -21.59
CA TYR A 86 15.17 -2.66 -23.01
C TYR A 86 14.09 -3.59 -23.52
N SER A 87 13.20 -3.05 -24.35
CA SER A 87 12.06 -3.78 -24.90
C SER A 87 11.78 -3.38 -26.33
N ALA A 88 11.40 -4.34 -27.17
CA ALA A 88 10.90 -4.08 -28.51
C ALA A 88 9.65 -4.92 -28.76
N PHE A 89 8.56 -4.26 -29.18
CA PHE A 89 7.36 -4.95 -29.62
C PHE A 89 7.60 -5.58 -30.99
N VAL A 90 7.28 -6.87 -31.11
CA VAL A 90 7.45 -7.66 -32.32
C VAL A 90 6.08 -8.18 -32.76
N PRO A 91 5.45 -7.56 -33.78
CA PRO A 91 4.20 -8.06 -34.31
C PRO A 91 4.40 -9.42 -34.96
N ASN A 92 3.44 -10.33 -34.76
CA ASN A 92 3.48 -11.69 -35.30
C ASN A 92 4.76 -12.47 -34.93
N ALA A 93 5.32 -12.22 -33.74
CA ALA A 93 6.55 -12.83 -33.25
C ALA A 93 6.55 -14.37 -33.31
N ARG A 94 5.39 -15.01 -33.14
CA ARG A 94 5.27 -16.48 -33.25
C ARG A 94 5.73 -17.04 -34.59
N SER A 95 5.58 -16.27 -35.67
CA SER A 95 6.02 -16.70 -37.01
C SER A 95 7.54 -16.77 -37.17
N LEU A 96 8.29 -16.15 -36.24
CA LEU A 96 9.75 -16.13 -36.23
C LEU A 96 10.35 -17.33 -35.50
N LEU A 97 9.53 -18.10 -34.77
CA LEU A 97 9.99 -19.26 -34.02
C LEU A 97 10.42 -20.39 -34.94
N THR A 98 11.62 -20.93 -34.69
CA THR A 98 12.07 -22.15 -35.35
C THR A 98 11.67 -23.40 -34.53
N PRO A 99 11.49 -24.58 -35.16
CA PRO A 99 10.99 -25.77 -34.47
C PRO A 99 11.87 -26.29 -33.32
N ASP A 100 13.13 -25.90 -33.30
CA ASP A 100 14.14 -26.24 -32.28
C ASP A 100 14.11 -25.33 -31.05
N MET A 101 13.36 -24.22 -31.09
CA MET A 101 13.20 -23.33 -29.95
C MET A 101 12.23 -23.93 -28.92
N ALA A 102 12.74 -24.23 -27.72
CA ALA A 102 11.89 -24.62 -26.60
C ALA A 102 11.11 -23.40 -26.08
N ILE A 103 9.79 -23.55 -25.99
CA ILE A 103 8.90 -22.55 -25.38
C ILE A 103 8.68 -22.93 -23.92
N ASP A 104 9.07 -22.05 -23.01
CA ASP A 104 8.79 -22.21 -21.59
C ASP A 104 7.33 -21.85 -21.31
N ARG A 105 6.55 -22.90 -21.01
CA ARG A 105 5.13 -22.85 -20.71
C ARG A 105 4.82 -22.97 -19.23
N SER A 106 5.85 -22.97 -18.37
CA SER A 106 5.66 -23.10 -16.91
C SER A 106 4.77 -21.99 -16.34
N TYR A 107 4.81 -20.80 -16.95
CA TYR A 107 4.03 -19.62 -16.58
C TYR A 107 2.59 -19.60 -17.14
N LEU A 108 2.17 -20.64 -17.89
CA LEU A 108 0.81 -20.76 -18.43
C LEU A 108 -0.23 -21.24 -17.40
N SER A 109 0.21 -21.93 -16.34
CA SER A 109 -0.66 -22.13 -15.18
C SER A 109 -1.06 -20.74 -14.67
N PRO A 110 -2.27 -20.54 -14.09
CA PRO A 110 -2.59 -19.29 -13.41
C PRO A 110 -1.51 -19.08 -12.36
N ALA A 111 -0.54 -18.23 -12.66
CA ALA A 111 0.44 -17.83 -11.68
C ALA A 111 -0.34 -17.11 -10.60
N GLU A 112 0.05 -17.31 -9.35
CA GLU A 112 -0.50 -16.52 -8.26
C GLU A 112 -0.46 -15.03 -8.68
N PRO A 113 -1.57 -14.30 -8.53
CA PRO A 113 -1.63 -12.88 -8.82
C PRO A 113 -0.44 -12.18 -8.18
N TRP A 114 0.27 -11.38 -8.97
CA TRP A 114 1.43 -10.66 -8.49
C TRP A 114 1.06 -9.23 -8.10
N ARG A 115 1.40 -8.84 -6.86
CA ARG A 115 1.20 -7.48 -6.35
C ARG A 115 2.30 -6.59 -6.92
N ASN A 116 1.97 -5.84 -7.97
CA ASN A 116 2.90 -4.97 -8.69
C ASN A 116 3.16 -3.63 -7.99
N GLU A 117 2.33 -3.31 -7.01
CA GLU A 117 2.41 -2.00 -6.41
C GLU A 117 3.56 -1.93 -5.40
N ASN A 118 4.37 -0.87 -5.48
CA ASN A 118 5.32 -0.45 -4.45
C ASN A 118 4.57 0.13 -3.22
N ARG A 119 3.64 -0.65 -2.67
CA ARG A 119 2.87 -0.31 -1.49
C ARG A 119 3.38 -1.11 -0.31
N ASP A 120 3.44 -0.46 0.84
CA ASP A 120 3.78 -1.15 2.08
C ASP A 120 2.67 -2.17 2.39
N GLU A 121 3.03 -3.37 2.83
CA GLU A 121 2.05 -4.32 3.39
C GLU A 121 1.56 -3.76 4.72
N MET A 122 0.32 -3.28 4.82
CA MET A 122 -0.27 -2.83 6.09
C MET A 122 -1.04 -3.95 6.78
N LEU A 123 -1.67 -4.81 6.00
CA LEU A 123 -2.50 -5.90 6.47
C LEU A 123 -2.35 -7.10 5.55
N ARG A 124 -2.46 -8.30 6.11
CA ARG A 124 -2.64 -9.53 5.33
C ARG A 124 -3.78 -10.36 5.88
N MET A 125 -4.41 -11.13 5.01
CA MET A 125 -5.46 -12.07 5.36
C MET A 125 -5.39 -13.30 4.46
N THR A 126 -5.97 -14.40 4.93
CA THR A 126 -6.14 -15.63 4.15
C THR A 126 -7.56 -15.70 3.61
N LEU A 127 -7.68 -15.84 2.29
CA LEU A 127 -8.92 -16.12 1.59
C LEU A 127 -9.06 -17.63 1.40
N ARG A 128 -10.17 -18.20 1.86
CA ARG A 128 -10.50 -19.62 1.64
C ARG A 128 -11.73 -19.77 0.76
N VAL A 129 -11.57 -20.48 -0.34
CA VAL A 129 -12.65 -20.84 -1.29
C VAL A 129 -12.72 -22.36 -1.40
N ASN A 130 -13.93 -22.92 -1.37
CA ASN A 130 -14.12 -24.37 -1.41
C ASN A 130 -13.52 -24.98 -2.69
N GLY A 131 -12.61 -25.95 -2.52
CA GLY A 131 -11.97 -26.65 -3.65
C GLY A 131 -10.76 -25.92 -4.25
N LYS A 132 -10.35 -24.78 -3.69
CA LYS A 132 -9.15 -24.02 -4.07
C LYS A 132 -8.14 -24.03 -2.92
N PRO A 133 -6.82 -23.86 -3.20
CA PRO A 133 -5.85 -23.62 -2.14
C PRO A 133 -6.13 -22.31 -1.40
N ASP A 134 -5.75 -22.25 -0.13
CA ASP A 134 -5.75 -21.02 0.67
C ASP A 134 -4.87 -19.96 -0.03
N TYR A 135 -5.41 -18.75 -0.23
CA TYR A 135 -4.68 -17.65 -0.86
C TYR A 135 -4.42 -16.54 0.15
N THR A 136 -3.19 -16.03 0.19
CA THR A 136 -2.85 -14.93 1.09
C THR A 136 -2.96 -13.60 0.37
N LEU A 137 -3.97 -12.81 0.72
CA LEU A 137 -4.16 -11.46 0.22
C LEU A 137 -3.39 -10.45 1.07
N VAL A 138 -2.65 -9.55 0.42
CA VAL A 138 -1.89 -8.48 1.05
C VAL A 138 -2.52 -7.14 0.67
N LEU A 139 -2.78 -6.32 1.68
CA LEU A 139 -3.43 -5.02 1.57
C LEU A 139 -2.52 -3.90 2.12
N PRO A 140 -2.65 -2.67 1.60
CA PRO A 140 -3.60 -2.25 0.58
C PRO A 140 -3.23 -2.71 -0.83
N ALA A 141 -4.20 -2.73 -1.73
CA ALA A 141 -4.09 -3.22 -3.09
C ALA A 141 -4.96 -2.41 -4.07
N ASP A 142 -4.47 -2.23 -5.29
CA ASP A 142 -5.26 -1.70 -6.41
C ASP A 142 -6.35 -2.66 -6.89
N GLU A 143 -7.29 -2.07 -7.63
CA GLU A 143 -8.38 -2.79 -8.28
C GLU A 143 -7.87 -3.85 -9.26
N GLU A 144 -6.76 -3.60 -9.97
CA GLU A 144 -6.19 -4.54 -10.94
C GLU A 144 -5.71 -5.84 -10.26
N TYR A 145 -5.00 -5.73 -9.14
CA TYR A 145 -4.56 -6.87 -8.35
C TYR A 145 -5.74 -7.58 -7.71
N LEU A 146 -6.69 -6.85 -7.12
CA LEU A 146 -7.89 -7.45 -6.52
C LEU A 146 -8.72 -8.23 -7.55
N ASP A 147 -8.90 -7.71 -8.76
CA ASP A 147 -9.60 -8.41 -9.84
C ASP A 147 -8.83 -9.63 -10.34
N ALA A 148 -7.50 -9.56 -10.40
CA ALA A 148 -6.67 -10.72 -10.71
C ALA A 148 -6.82 -11.83 -9.66
N VAL A 149 -6.93 -11.48 -8.38
CA VAL A 149 -7.17 -12.42 -7.27
C VAL A 149 -8.55 -13.07 -7.38
N LYS A 150 -9.60 -12.30 -7.67
CA LYS A 150 -10.95 -12.82 -7.90
C LYS A 150 -10.97 -13.84 -9.04
N ALA A 151 -10.34 -13.50 -10.17
CA ALA A 151 -10.22 -14.39 -11.32
C ALA A 151 -9.42 -15.67 -11.01
N TYR A 152 -8.36 -15.57 -10.20
CA TYR A 152 -7.56 -16.73 -9.77
C TYR A 152 -8.37 -17.68 -8.87
N LEU A 153 -9.13 -17.12 -7.94
CA LEU A 153 -9.97 -17.87 -7.01
C LEU A 153 -11.28 -18.36 -7.64
N ASP A 154 -11.62 -17.89 -8.84
CA ASP A 154 -12.88 -18.19 -9.54
C ASP A 154 -14.11 -17.74 -8.75
N ILE A 155 -14.06 -16.49 -8.29
CA ILE A 155 -15.14 -15.81 -7.54
C ILE A 155 -15.49 -14.49 -8.22
N ASP A 156 -16.76 -14.07 -8.14
CA ASP A 156 -17.21 -12.78 -8.67
C ASP A 156 -17.01 -11.66 -7.63
N VAL A 157 -17.18 -12.00 -6.34
CA VAL A 157 -17.03 -11.07 -5.20
C VAL A 157 -16.27 -11.74 -4.06
N PHE A 158 -15.54 -10.95 -3.27
CA PHE A 158 -14.80 -11.51 -2.12
C PHE A 158 -15.69 -12.09 -1.02
N ALA A 159 -16.97 -11.73 -0.98
CA ALA A 159 -17.95 -12.33 -0.07
C ALA A 159 -18.15 -13.85 -0.30
N ASP A 160 -17.74 -14.37 -1.45
CA ASP A 160 -17.74 -15.82 -1.74
C ASP A 160 -16.54 -16.56 -1.11
N ALA A 161 -15.57 -15.81 -0.56
CA ALA A 161 -14.42 -16.34 0.15
C ALA A 161 -14.56 -16.14 1.67
N MET A 162 -14.16 -17.13 2.45
CA MET A 162 -14.07 -16.99 3.90
C MET A 162 -12.77 -16.27 4.27
N LEU A 163 -12.90 -15.14 4.97
CA LEU A 163 -11.76 -14.38 5.50
C LEU A 163 -11.23 -15.05 6.76
N CYS A 164 -9.92 -15.25 6.83
CA CYS A 164 -9.23 -15.94 7.92
C CYS A 164 -7.89 -15.27 8.23
N ASP A 165 -7.35 -15.51 9.43
CA ASP A 165 -5.97 -15.16 9.82
C ASP A 165 -5.58 -13.71 9.46
N ILE A 166 -6.44 -12.77 9.86
CA ILE A 166 -6.23 -11.34 9.61
C ILE A 166 -5.10 -10.85 10.52
N ARG A 167 -4.06 -10.28 9.92
CA ARG A 167 -2.88 -9.78 10.63
C ARG A 167 -2.52 -8.40 10.15
N PHE A 168 -2.41 -7.48 11.10
CA PHE A 168 -1.93 -6.13 10.88
C PHE A 168 -0.40 -6.11 10.99
N LYS A 169 0.27 -5.33 10.14
CA LYS A 169 1.70 -5.02 10.29
C LYS A 169 2.00 -4.34 11.62
N VAL A 170 1.01 -3.65 12.17
CA VAL A 170 1.06 -2.97 13.47
C VAL A 170 0.14 -3.72 14.46
N PRO A 171 0.65 -4.72 15.20
CA PRO A 171 -0.21 -5.63 15.97
C PRO A 171 -1.09 -4.90 17.00
N TYR A 172 -0.54 -3.92 17.70
CA TYR A 172 -1.28 -3.16 18.72
C TYR A 172 -2.44 -2.34 18.16
N ILE A 173 -2.40 -1.94 16.87
CA ILE A 173 -3.57 -1.30 16.22
C ILE A 173 -4.66 -2.34 15.99
N GLY A 174 -4.29 -3.53 15.51
CA GLY A 174 -5.23 -4.64 15.32
C GLY A 174 -5.90 -5.09 16.62
N GLU A 175 -5.18 -5.08 17.74
CA GLU A 175 -5.71 -5.43 19.06
C GLU A 175 -6.76 -4.44 19.59
N LEU A 176 -6.68 -3.17 19.17
CA LEU A 176 -7.60 -2.11 19.60
C LEU A 176 -8.88 -2.05 18.74
N ILE A 177 -8.93 -2.78 17.63
CA ILE A 177 -10.09 -2.83 16.74
C ILE A 177 -10.94 -4.03 17.11
N CYS A 178 -12.18 -3.77 17.50
CA CYS A 178 -13.19 -4.81 17.67
C CYS A 178 -13.81 -5.14 16.31
N ASP A 179 -13.67 -6.40 15.88
CA ASP A 179 -14.23 -6.89 14.63
C ASP A 179 -15.58 -7.59 14.90
N THR A 180 -16.62 -6.78 15.07
CA THR A 180 -17.97 -7.29 15.41
C THR A 180 -18.86 -7.43 14.17
N ASP A 181 -18.51 -6.78 13.06
CA ASP A 181 -19.35 -6.63 11.87
C ASP A 181 -18.93 -7.49 10.66
N CYS A 182 -17.88 -8.31 10.78
CA CYS A 182 -17.33 -9.13 9.69
C CYS A 182 -17.11 -8.31 8.38
N PRO A 183 -16.20 -7.33 8.38
CA PRO A 183 -15.95 -6.43 7.25
C PRO A 183 -15.61 -7.17 5.95
N ALA A 184 -15.94 -6.55 4.82
CA ALA A 184 -15.56 -7.06 3.51
C ALA A 184 -14.07 -6.77 3.20
N VAL A 185 -13.52 -7.42 2.17
CA VAL A 185 -12.14 -7.17 1.73
C VAL A 185 -11.94 -5.70 1.34
N GLU A 186 -12.96 -5.10 0.74
CA GLU A 186 -12.99 -3.69 0.36
C GLU A 186 -12.85 -2.77 1.58
N ASP A 187 -13.52 -3.08 2.70
CA ASP A 187 -13.41 -2.29 3.93
C ASP A 187 -12.01 -2.37 4.55
N TYR A 188 -11.41 -3.57 4.55
CA TYR A 188 -10.01 -3.72 4.99
C TYR A 188 -9.04 -3.04 4.04
N ASN A 189 -9.33 -3.04 2.74
CA ASN A 189 -8.48 -2.37 1.76
C ASN A 189 -8.49 -0.87 2.02
N ASP A 190 -9.66 -0.26 2.10
CA ASP A 190 -9.87 1.16 2.46
C ASP A 190 -9.17 1.55 3.76
N PHE A 191 -9.29 0.71 4.78
CA PHE A 191 -8.60 0.89 6.06
C PHE A 191 -7.08 0.83 5.91
N ALA A 192 -6.58 -0.17 5.18
CA ALA A 192 -5.15 -0.36 4.93
C ALA A 192 -4.56 0.81 4.14
N GLU A 193 -5.30 1.40 3.19
CA GLU A 193 -4.86 2.60 2.46
C GLU A 193 -4.72 3.80 3.39
N ALA A 194 -5.72 4.02 4.24
CA ALA A 194 -5.70 5.12 5.19
C ALA A 194 -4.57 4.94 6.23
N LEU A 195 -4.32 3.69 6.65
CA LEU A 195 -3.23 3.37 7.59
C LEU A 195 -1.85 3.58 6.95
N GLU A 196 -1.69 3.18 5.68
CA GLU A 196 -0.47 3.44 4.90
C GLU A 196 -0.17 4.95 4.83
N GLY A 197 -1.21 5.78 4.67
CA GLY A 197 -1.08 7.25 4.61
C GLY A 197 -0.51 7.92 5.87
N ILE A 198 -0.55 7.23 7.02
CA ILE A 198 0.06 7.71 8.28
C ILE A 198 1.27 6.89 8.72
N TRP A 199 1.52 5.72 8.13
CA TRP A 199 2.55 4.76 8.55
C TRP A 199 3.95 5.36 8.65
N GLN A 200 4.32 6.23 7.70
CA GLN A 200 5.64 6.88 7.64
C GLN A 200 5.68 8.24 8.34
N LYS A 201 4.56 8.73 8.89
CA LYS A 201 4.49 10.03 9.56
C LYS A 201 4.82 9.89 11.03
N ASP A 202 5.82 10.64 11.49
CA ASP A 202 6.30 10.55 12.87
C ASP A 202 5.16 10.84 13.87
N GLY A 203 5.08 10.01 14.91
CA GLY A 203 4.07 10.10 15.96
C GLY A 203 2.62 9.80 15.57
N MET A 204 2.25 9.73 14.28
CA MET A 204 0.85 9.63 13.85
C MET A 204 0.20 8.29 14.20
N LEU A 205 0.95 7.19 14.15
CA LEU A 205 0.46 5.88 14.59
C LEU A 205 0.14 5.85 16.09
N LEU A 206 0.93 6.56 16.90
CA LEU A 206 0.68 6.68 18.34
C LEU A 206 -0.51 7.59 18.63
N THR A 207 -0.68 8.66 17.86
CA THR A 207 -1.90 9.48 17.90
C THR A 207 -3.12 8.64 17.56
N TYR A 208 -3.06 7.83 16.51
CA TYR A 208 -4.17 6.97 16.14
C TYR A 208 -4.48 5.89 17.17
N ALA A 209 -3.46 5.24 17.75
CA ALA A 209 -3.65 4.29 18.83
C ALA A 209 -4.32 4.94 20.07
N ALA A 210 -3.93 6.16 20.41
CA ALA A 210 -4.59 6.94 21.47
C ALA A 210 -6.07 7.19 21.13
N VAL A 211 -6.38 7.53 19.88
CA VAL A 211 -7.77 7.72 19.43
C VAL A 211 -8.57 6.44 19.55
N LEU A 212 -8.03 5.29 19.13
CA LEU A 212 -8.71 4.00 19.26
C LEU A 212 -8.96 3.62 20.73
N ASP A 213 -7.99 3.83 21.62
CA ASP A 213 -8.16 3.58 23.06
C ASP A 213 -9.22 4.49 23.71
N ALA A 214 -9.28 5.75 23.30
CA ALA A 214 -10.26 6.72 23.81
C ALA A 214 -11.68 6.49 23.27
N GLU A 215 -11.81 6.28 21.97
CA GLU A 215 -13.11 6.18 21.27
C GLU A 215 -13.69 4.75 21.28
N LYS A 216 -12.83 3.73 21.43
CA LYS A 216 -13.19 2.30 21.49
C LYS A 216 -14.17 1.88 20.39
N PRO A 217 -13.79 2.01 19.10
CA PRO A 217 -14.68 1.67 18.00
C PRO A 217 -15.07 0.19 18.02
N GLU A 218 -16.37 -0.08 17.88
CA GLU A 218 -16.93 -1.44 17.87
C GLU A 218 -16.86 -2.11 16.48
N THR A 219 -16.53 -1.34 15.44
CA THR A 219 -16.47 -1.77 14.04
C THR A 219 -15.23 -1.25 13.34
N LEU A 220 -14.77 -1.98 12.30
CA LEU A 220 -13.67 -1.52 11.44
C LEU A 220 -14.03 -0.23 10.71
N HIS A 221 -15.29 -0.08 10.30
CA HIS A 221 -15.78 1.12 9.64
C HIS A 221 -15.58 2.35 10.52
N ARG A 222 -15.98 2.27 11.81
CA ARG A 222 -15.79 3.38 12.75
C ARG A 222 -14.31 3.65 13.02
N ALA A 223 -13.47 2.62 13.10
CA ALA A 223 -12.03 2.79 13.21
C ALA A 223 -11.44 3.53 11.99
N CYS A 224 -11.92 3.23 10.79
CA CYS A 224 -11.52 3.91 9.54
C CYS A 224 -11.98 5.38 9.50
N GLU A 225 -13.20 5.68 9.95
CA GLU A 225 -13.69 7.06 10.07
C GLU A 225 -12.81 7.90 11.01
N LEU A 226 -12.46 7.34 12.16
CA LEU A 226 -11.58 7.99 13.13
C LEU A 226 -10.19 8.26 12.54
N LEU A 227 -9.66 7.28 11.78
CA LEU A 227 -8.37 7.40 11.09
C LEU A 227 -8.38 8.53 10.05
N ARG A 228 -9.46 8.63 9.27
CA ARG A 228 -9.64 9.69 8.27
C ARG A 228 -9.87 11.07 8.89
N ASN A 229 -10.34 11.12 10.14
CA ASN A 229 -10.57 12.35 10.90
C ASN A 229 -9.48 12.62 11.94
N LEU A 230 -8.25 12.14 11.72
CA LEU A 230 -7.16 12.30 12.68
C LEU A 230 -6.78 13.76 12.98
N ASP A 231 -7.00 14.68 12.03
CA ASP A 231 -6.71 16.11 12.21
C ASP A 231 -7.61 16.75 13.29
N ASN A 232 -8.71 16.11 13.67
CA ASN A 232 -9.56 16.52 14.79
C ASN A 232 -8.99 16.09 16.16
N TYR A 233 -7.86 15.40 16.19
CA TYR A 233 -7.24 14.89 17.40
C TYR A 233 -5.81 15.38 17.53
N GLN A 234 -5.44 15.69 18.77
CA GLN A 234 -4.10 16.13 19.10
C GLN A 234 -3.55 15.28 20.24
N ARG A 235 -2.44 14.60 19.99
CA ARG A 235 -1.67 13.94 21.04
C ARG A 235 -0.73 14.94 21.69
N ILE A 236 -0.80 15.06 23.00
CA ILE A 236 0.03 16.00 23.78
C ILE A 236 1.27 15.25 24.28
N THR A 237 2.45 15.68 23.83
CA THR A 237 3.73 15.00 24.08
C THR A 237 4.58 15.65 25.18
N GLU A 238 4.39 16.95 25.43
CA GLU A 238 5.24 17.75 26.33
C GLU A 238 4.63 17.97 27.72
N GLY A 239 3.58 17.20 28.06
CA GLY A 239 2.87 17.34 29.33
C GLY A 239 2.20 18.71 29.48
N ALA A 240 1.89 19.09 30.72
CA ALA A 240 1.16 20.31 31.00
C ALA A 240 1.96 21.57 30.64
N TYR A 241 3.27 21.59 30.88
CA TYR A 241 4.11 22.76 30.59
C TYR A 241 4.09 23.13 29.10
N GLY A 242 4.48 22.21 28.20
CA GLY A 242 4.50 22.50 26.77
C GLY A 242 3.10 22.70 26.19
N TYR A 243 2.10 21.99 26.72
CA TYR A 243 0.71 22.24 26.34
C TYR A 243 0.23 23.65 26.74
N GLY A 244 0.61 24.14 27.91
CA GLY A 244 0.30 25.50 28.35
C GLY A 244 0.93 26.56 27.44
N GLN A 245 2.18 26.36 27.03
CA GLN A 245 2.84 27.22 26.04
C GLN A 245 2.07 27.23 24.72
N GLN A 246 1.77 26.04 24.17
CA GLN A 246 1.03 25.90 22.91
C GLN A 246 -0.35 26.55 22.98
N ARG A 247 -1.13 26.30 24.04
CA ARG A 247 -2.48 26.87 24.19
C ARG A 247 -2.44 28.39 24.28
N LEU A 248 -1.39 28.95 24.89
CA LEU A 248 -1.21 30.40 24.93
C LEU A 248 -0.90 30.96 23.53
N GLN A 249 -0.04 30.29 22.75
CA GLN A 249 0.24 30.65 21.35
C GLN A 249 -1.04 30.65 20.52
N GLU A 250 -1.82 29.58 20.57
CA GLU A 250 -3.09 29.46 19.83
C GLU A 250 -4.11 30.52 20.23
N THR A 251 -4.23 30.79 21.54
CA THR A 251 -5.27 31.69 22.08
C THR A 251 -4.96 33.16 21.81
N LEU A 252 -3.69 33.55 21.87
CA LEU A 252 -3.25 34.94 21.74
C LEU A 252 -2.53 35.25 20.42
N GLY A 253 -2.28 34.25 19.58
CA GLY A 253 -1.53 34.40 18.33
C GLY A 253 -0.05 34.74 18.56
N LEU A 254 0.56 34.18 19.60
CA LEU A 254 1.97 34.42 19.94
C LEU A 254 2.89 33.48 19.17
N ASP A 255 4.08 33.96 18.82
CA ASP A 255 5.17 33.15 18.28
C ASP A 255 6.07 32.58 19.40
N ASP A 256 7.05 31.76 19.02
CA ASP A 256 7.96 31.11 19.97
C ASP A 256 8.82 32.11 20.75
N GLU A 257 9.20 33.23 20.12
CA GLU A 257 9.99 34.30 20.76
C GLU A 257 9.19 35.00 21.85
N ALA A 258 7.91 35.31 21.59
CA ALA A 258 7.02 35.88 22.59
C ALA A 258 6.76 34.93 23.77
N ILE A 259 6.67 33.62 23.54
CA ILE A 259 6.57 32.63 24.63
C ILE A 259 7.86 32.59 25.46
N TYR A 260 9.02 32.61 24.80
CA TYR A 260 10.32 32.60 25.48
C TYR A 260 10.51 33.84 26.37
N GLU A 261 10.09 35.02 25.92
CA GLU A 261 10.14 36.26 26.73
C GLU A 261 9.22 36.21 27.98
N LEU A 262 8.20 35.35 27.97
CA LEU A 262 7.33 35.11 29.13
C LEU A 262 7.90 34.05 30.09
N GLU A 263 9.00 33.37 29.72
CA GLU A 263 9.64 32.37 30.55
C GLU A 263 10.14 32.98 31.87
N GLY A 264 9.71 32.40 33.00
CA GLY A 264 9.99 32.91 34.34
C GLY A 264 9.01 33.97 34.87
N TYR A 265 8.12 34.51 34.03
CA TYR A 265 7.03 35.40 34.45
C TYR A 265 5.67 34.69 34.53
N MET A 266 5.48 33.64 33.74
CA MET A 266 4.26 32.83 33.70
C MET A 266 4.50 31.41 34.22
N ASP A 267 3.52 30.88 34.94
CA ASP A 267 3.46 29.46 35.31
C ASP A 267 2.75 28.67 34.22
N PHE A 268 3.51 28.28 33.18
CA PHE A 268 2.98 27.51 32.05
C PHE A 268 2.47 26.13 32.44
N GLU A 269 3.06 25.52 33.47
CA GLU A 269 2.63 24.20 33.94
C GLU A 269 1.23 24.28 34.54
N LYS A 270 0.99 25.26 35.43
CA LYS A 270 -0.34 25.48 36.01
C LYS A 270 -1.37 25.89 34.96
N TYR A 271 -1.02 26.83 34.08
CA TYR A 271 -1.92 27.23 33.00
C TYR A 271 -2.27 26.06 32.08
N GLY A 272 -1.29 25.22 31.75
CA GLY A 272 -1.50 24.02 30.95
C GLY A 272 -2.40 22.98 31.63
N GLN A 273 -2.29 22.79 32.95
CA GLN A 273 -3.21 21.94 33.70
C GLN A 273 -4.66 22.45 33.59
N ASP A 274 -4.88 23.74 33.82
CA ASP A 274 -6.21 24.37 33.68
C ASP A 274 -6.74 24.23 32.25
N CYS A 275 -5.89 24.39 31.23
CA CYS A 275 -6.27 24.17 29.83
C CYS A 275 -6.62 22.70 29.54
N MET A 276 -5.85 21.73 30.05
CA MET A 276 -6.12 20.32 29.86
C MET A 276 -7.49 19.92 30.43
N GLU A 277 -7.84 20.46 31.61
CA GLU A 277 -9.16 20.25 32.22
C GLU A 277 -10.27 20.86 31.36
N ASN A 278 -10.12 22.12 30.94
CA ASN A 278 -11.11 22.81 30.10
C ASN A 278 -11.29 22.15 28.72
N ASP A 279 -10.21 21.65 28.12
CA ASP A 279 -10.21 21.00 26.82
C ASP A 279 -10.62 19.51 26.90
N CYS A 280 -10.98 19.01 28.10
CA CYS A 280 -11.37 17.62 28.34
C CYS A 280 -10.31 16.61 27.84
N VAL A 281 -9.04 16.91 28.08
CA VAL A 281 -7.92 16.03 27.69
C VAL A 281 -8.08 14.67 28.38
N THR A 282 -8.10 13.62 27.57
CA THR A 282 -8.28 12.24 28.01
C THR A 282 -6.95 11.53 28.09
N LYS A 283 -6.73 10.79 29.17
CA LYS A 283 -5.57 9.91 29.32
C LYS A 283 -5.85 8.56 28.65
N THR A 284 -4.94 8.15 27.78
CA THR A 284 -4.95 6.88 27.05
C THR A 284 -3.70 6.07 27.40
N GLU A 285 -3.63 4.81 27.01
CA GLU A 285 -2.40 4.01 27.11
C GLU A 285 -1.25 4.56 26.24
N PHE A 286 -1.59 5.39 25.23
CA PHE A 286 -0.64 5.93 24.23
C PHE A 286 -0.31 7.42 24.45
N GLY A 287 -0.76 8.01 25.56
CA GLY A 287 -0.49 9.38 25.96
C GLY A 287 -1.73 10.19 26.29
N LEU A 288 -1.55 11.51 26.37
CA LEU A 288 -2.64 12.47 26.57
C LEU A 288 -3.23 12.85 25.22
N LEU A 289 -4.56 12.85 25.11
CA LEU A 289 -5.27 13.09 23.87
C LEU A 289 -6.35 14.15 24.04
N ARG A 290 -6.36 15.12 23.13
CA ARG A 290 -7.43 16.11 22.98
C ARG A 290 -8.21 15.82 21.70
N ARG A 291 -9.54 15.94 21.74
CA ARG A 291 -10.40 16.02 20.55
C ARG A 291 -10.84 17.47 20.40
N LEU A 292 -10.63 18.07 19.23
CA LEU A 292 -10.87 19.49 19.01
C LEU A 292 -12.38 19.78 19.01
N GLU A 293 -13.16 19.08 18.17
CA GLU A 293 -14.60 19.28 18.08
C GLU A 293 -15.42 17.98 17.85
N PRO A 294 -16.48 17.75 18.64
CA PRO A 294 -16.69 18.28 19.99
C PRO A 294 -15.63 17.72 20.95
N PRO A 295 -15.29 18.37 22.08
CA PRO A 295 -14.41 17.77 23.09
C PRO A 295 -14.91 16.42 23.61
N PHE A 296 -14.04 15.65 24.27
CA PHE A 296 -14.49 14.46 24.99
C PHE A 296 -15.46 14.85 26.13
N PRO A 297 -16.38 13.96 26.53
CA PRO A 297 -17.24 14.23 27.68
C PRO A 297 -16.41 14.44 28.95
N GLU A 298 -16.80 15.42 29.78
CA GLU A 298 -16.19 15.61 31.10
C GLU A 298 -16.20 14.29 31.89
N GLN A 299 -15.01 13.77 32.20
CA GLN A 299 -14.89 12.66 33.13
C GLN A 299 -15.26 13.18 34.53
N ARG A 300 -16.52 13.01 34.94
CA ARG A 300 -16.91 13.23 36.34
C ARG A 300 -16.12 12.26 37.19
N GLN A 301 -15.02 12.74 37.80
CA GLN A 301 -14.38 12.03 38.90
C GLN A 301 -15.47 11.77 39.94
N GLY A 302 -15.91 10.52 40.05
CA GLY A 302 -16.82 10.07 41.07
C GLY A 302 -16.18 10.31 42.42
N HIS A 303 -16.40 11.48 43.00
CA HIS A 303 -16.27 11.68 44.43
C HIS A 303 -17.32 10.81 45.10
N GLN A 304 -16.98 9.54 45.35
CA GLN A 304 -17.57 8.80 46.46
C GLN A 304 -17.20 9.56 47.73
N MET A 305 -18.06 10.52 48.09
CA MET A 305 -18.15 10.95 49.47
C MET A 305 -18.60 9.71 50.26
N PHE A 306 -17.63 9.06 50.92
CA PHE A 306 -17.92 8.17 52.03
C PHE A 306 -18.75 8.97 53.04
N ARG A 307 -20.03 8.62 53.16
CA ARG A 307 -20.89 8.95 54.30
C ARG A 307 -20.89 7.79 55.27
#